data_AF-A0A0P0M1A8-F1
#
_entry.id   AF-A0A0P0M1A8-F1
#
_cell.length_a   1.000
_cell.length_b   1.000
_cell.length_c   1.000
_cell.angle_alpha   90.00
_cell.angle_beta   90.00
_cell.angle_gamma   90.00
#
_symmetry.space_group_name_H-M   'P 1'
#
loop_
_entity.id
_entity.type
_entity.pdbx_description
1 polymer ?
#
loop_
_entity_poly.entity_id
_entity_poly.type
_entity_poly.pdbx_seq_one_letter_code
_entity_poly.pdbx_strand_id
1 'polypeptide(L)'
;MILVGIEEADTQEDADWLCKKIIGLRVFDDENGVMNKSILEVGGNILVISQFTLHASTKKGNRPSYIRAAKHDVAIPSTIISAKN
;
A
#
# COMPACT_ATOMS: atom_id res chain seq x y z
N MET A 1 -2.18 7.45 4.50
CA MET A 1 -1.59 6.24 5.14
C MET A 1 -1.81 5.06 4.22
N ILE A 2 -0.84 4.17 4.10
CA ILE A 2 -0.89 2.97 3.27
C ILE A 2 -0.53 1.77 4.12
N LEU A 3 -1.42 0.78 4.14
CA LEU A 3 -1.16 -0.54 4.70
C LEU A 3 -0.68 -1.43 3.55
N VAL A 4 0.52 -1.99 3.66
CA VAL A 4 1.13 -2.80 2.59
C VAL A 4 1.24 -4.24 3.06
N GLY A 5 0.58 -5.16 2.36
CA GLY A 5 0.72 -6.59 2.54
C GLY A 5 1.57 -7.13 1.40
N ILE A 6 2.59 -7.94 1.73
CA ILE A 6 3.48 -8.57 0.76
C ILE A 6 3.19 -10.07 0.78
N GLU A 7 3.00 -10.71 -0.37
CA GLU A 7 2.95 -12.16 -0.53
C GLU A 7 4.34 -12.73 -0.84
N GLU A 8 4.58 -14.02 -0.56
CA GLU A 8 5.85 -14.67 -0.94
C GLU A 8 6.10 -14.66 -2.47
N ALA A 9 5.04 -14.55 -3.27
CA ALA A 9 5.12 -14.54 -4.72
C ALA A 9 5.32 -13.15 -5.32
N ASP A 10 5.27 -12.08 -4.51
CA ASP A 10 5.44 -10.71 -5.00
C ASP A 10 6.88 -10.47 -5.49
N THR A 11 6.98 -9.80 -6.62
CA THR A 11 8.25 -9.45 -7.29
C THR A 11 8.55 -7.96 -7.19
N GLN A 12 9.75 -7.56 -7.60
CA GLN A 12 10.10 -6.13 -7.66
C GLN A 12 9.20 -5.39 -8.67
N GLU A 13 8.82 -6.05 -9.76
CA GLU A 13 7.89 -5.52 -10.76
C GLU A 13 6.51 -5.21 -10.16
N ASP A 14 6.01 -6.06 -9.27
CA ASP A 14 4.74 -5.83 -8.55
C ASP A 14 4.83 -4.61 -7.64
N ALA A 15 5.95 -4.47 -6.91
CA ALA A 15 6.20 -3.33 -6.05
C ALA A 15 6.30 -2.02 -6.85
N ASP A 16 7.05 -2.00 -7.95
CA ASP A 16 7.21 -0.84 -8.82
C ASP A 16 5.87 -0.41 -9.44
N TRP A 17 5.08 -1.39 -9.88
CA TRP A 17 3.74 -1.15 -10.40
C TRP A 17 2.82 -0.54 -9.33
N LEU A 18 2.82 -1.13 -8.13
CA LEU A 18 2.01 -0.67 -7.01
C LEU A 18 2.39 0.76 -6.58
N CYS A 19 3.69 1.06 -6.48
CA CYS A 19 4.19 2.40 -6.19
C CYS A 19 3.70 3.42 -7.22
N LYS A 20 3.85 3.14 -8.52
CA LYS A 20 3.35 4.02 -9.60
C LYS A 20 1.85 4.23 -9.51
N LYS A 21 1.10 3.16 -9.20
CA LYS A 21 -0.35 3.22 -9.07
C LYS A 21 -0.79 4.08 -7.90
N ILE A 22 -0.14 3.93 -6.74
CA ILE A 22 -0.42 4.67 -5.52
C ILE A 22 -0.13 6.16 -5.69
N ILE A 23 1.05 6.52 -6.20
CA ILE A 23 1.42 7.94 -6.32
C ILE A 23 0.56 8.70 -7.33
N GLY A 24 0.00 7.99 -8.33
CA GLY A 24 -0.90 8.56 -9.33
C GLY A 24 -2.39 8.46 -8.98
N LEU A 25 -2.76 7.89 -7.83
CA LEU A 25 -4.16 7.69 -7.46
C LEU A 25 -4.83 9.05 -7.19
N ARG A 26 -5.90 9.36 -7.92
CA ARG A 26 -6.62 10.64 -7.83
C ARG A 26 -7.69 10.59 -6.74
N VAL A 27 -7.25 10.75 -5.50
CA VAL A 27 -8.11 10.63 -4.30
C VAL A 27 -8.13 11.88 -3.42
N PHE A 28 -7.58 12.99 -3.92
CA PHE A 28 -7.64 14.29 -3.27
C PHE A 28 -8.50 15.25 -4.08
N ASP A 29 -9.16 16.18 -3.40
CA ASP A 29 -10.03 17.15 -4.03
C ASP A 29 -9.24 18.19 -4.83
N ASP A 30 -9.80 18.59 -5.97
CA ASP A 30 -9.42 19.78 -6.70
C ASP A 30 -10.08 21.05 -6.13
N GLU A 31 -9.90 22.18 -6.82
CA GLU A 31 -10.44 23.47 -6.43
C GLU A 31 -11.99 23.50 -6.38
N ASN A 32 -12.66 22.56 -7.04
CA ASN A 32 -14.12 22.44 -7.07
C ASN A 32 -14.65 21.40 -6.08
N GLY A 33 -13.78 20.80 -5.25
CA GLY A 33 -14.18 19.74 -4.32
C GLY A 33 -14.39 18.38 -5.00
N VAL A 34 -13.85 18.18 -6.21
CA VAL A 34 -13.96 16.92 -6.94
C VAL A 34 -12.66 16.14 -6.81
N MET A 35 -12.73 14.85 -6.48
CA MET A 35 -11.56 13.98 -6.31
C MET A 35 -10.81 13.78 -7.64
N ASN A 36 -9.86 14.67 -7.92
CA ASN A 36 -9.11 14.75 -9.16
C ASN A 36 -7.59 14.92 -8.96
N LYS A 37 -7.09 15.08 -7.74
CA LYS A 37 -5.67 15.26 -7.50
C LYS A 37 -5.04 14.01 -6.90
N SER A 38 -3.80 13.76 -7.29
CA SER A 38 -2.92 12.74 -6.75
C SER A 38 -2.10 13.25 -5.54
N ILE A 39 -1.44 12.34 -4.83
CA ILE A 39 -0.56 12.72 -3.69
C ILE A 39 0.58 13.64 -4.12
N LEU A 40 1.07 13.48 -5.36
CA LEU A 40 2.11 14.31 -5.97
C LEU A 40 1.61 15.75 -6.16
N GLU A 41 0.41 15.90 -6.70
CA GLU A 41 -0.19 17.22 -6.98
C GLU A 41 -0.50 18.01 -5.70
N VAL A 42 -0.81 17.32 -4.60
CA VAL A 42 -1.04 17.97 -3.30
C VAL A 42 0.22 18.11 -2.44
N GLY A 43 1.38 17.67 -2.93
CA GLY A 43 2.65 17.72 -2.18
C GLY A 43 2.61 16.99 -0.84
N GLY A 44 1.83 15.91 -0.77
CA GLY A 44 1.57 15.21 0.49
C GLY A 44 2.69 14.25 0.91
N ASN A 45 2.56 13.73 2.13
CA ASN A 45 3.46 12.69 2.64
C ASN A 45 2.75 11.34 2.71
N ILE A 46 3.52 10.26 2.54
CA ILE A 46 3.04 8.90 2.62
C ILE A 46 3.60 8.25 3.89
N LEU A 47 2.69 7.81 4.76
CA LEU A 47 2.99 6.89 5.86
C LEU A 47 2.74 5.45 5.37
N VAL A 48 3.79 4.64 5.28
CA VAL A 48 3.72 3.23 4.86
C VAL A 48 3.91 2.33 6.08
N ILE A 49 2.99 1.39 6.27
CA ILE A 49 2.97 0.45 7.39
C ILE A 49 2.85 -0.97 6.85
N SER A 50 3.80 -1.85 7.21
CA SER A 50 3.70 -3.30 6.96
C SER A 50 2.43 -3.88 7.58
N GLN A 51 1.61 -4.57 6.81
CA GLN A 51 0.37 -5.18 7.28
C GLN A 51 0.09 -6.54 6.62
N PHE A 52 0.64 -7.61 7.20
CA PHE A 52 0.47 -8.98 6.72
C PHE A 52 -0.98 -9.48 6.77
N THR A 53 -1.81 -8.89 7.64
CA THR A 53 -3.21 -9.30 7.80
C THR A 53 -4.07 -9.02 6.57
N LEU A 54 -3.60 -8.17 5.64
CA LEU A 54 -4.27 -7.95 4.35
C LEU A 54 -4.38 -9.23 3.51
N HIS A 55 -3.47 -10.19 3.70
CA HIS A 55 -3.46 -11.48 3.00
C HIS A 55 -4.20 -12.60 3.74
N ALA A 56 -4.97 -12.24 4.77
CA ALA A 56 -5.77 -13.18 5.54
C ALA A 56 -6.81 -13.93 4.68
N SER A 57 -6.78 -15.25 4.75
CA SER A 57 -7.91 -16.09 4.34
C SER A 57 -8.88 -16.23 5.50
N THR A 58 -10.09 -15.70 5.30
CA THR A 58 -11.17 -15.66 6.31
C THR A 58 -12.36 -16.55 5.93
N LYS A 59 -12.22 -17.38 4.88
CA LYS A 59 -13.33 -18.19 4.34
C LYS A 59 -13.73 -19.40 5.19
N LYS A 60 -12.87 -19.87 6.12
CA LYS A 60 -13.11 -21.09 6.93
C LYS A 60 -12.93 -20.78 8.42
N GLY A 61 -14.00 -20.94 9.20
CA GLY A 61 -14.01 -20.72 10.64
C GLY A 61 -13.80 -19.25 11.04
N ASN A 62 -13.54 -19.02 12.33
CA ASN A 62 -13.40 -17.67 12.90
C ASN A 62 -11.93 -17.25 13.12
N ARG A 63 -10.97 -18.13 12.83
CA ARG A 63 -9.53 -17.84 12.93
C ARG A 63 -8.98 -17.61 11.52
N PRO A 64 -8.51 -16.39 11.20
CA PRO A 64 -7.88 -16.14 9.90
C PRO A 64 -6.60 -16.97 9.72
N SER A 65 -6.35 -17.41 8.49
CA SER A 65 -5.08 -18.02 8.07
C SER A 65 -4.27 -17.04 7.24
N TYR A 66 -2.96 -16.97 7.46
CA TYR A 66 -2.06 -16.02 6.80
C TYR A 66 -1.02 -16.71 5.91
N ILE A 67 -1.35 -17.91 5.42
CA ILE A 67 -0.41 -18.78 4.69
C ILE A 67 0.19 -18.13 3.42
N ARG A 68 -0.44 -17.08 2.89
CA ARG A 68 0.03 -16.36 1.69
C ARG A 68 0.89 -15.14 2.00
N ALA A 69 0.87 -14.64 3.24
CA ALA A 69 1.68 -13.50 3.61
C ALA A 69 3.16 -13.89 3.58
N ALA A 70 4.00 -12.99 3.09
CA ALA A 70 5.45 -13.13 3.14
C ALA A 70 5.93 -13.25 4.59
N LYS A 71 7.01 -14.01 4.77
CA LYS A 71 7.68 -14.15 6.06
C LYS A 71 8.34 -12.82 6.48
N HIS A 72 8.60 -12.70 7.78
CA HIS A 72 9.06 -11.48 8.42
C HIS A 72 10.39 -10.94 7.86
N ASP A 73 11.28 -11.83 7.45
CA ASP A 73 12.58 -11.55 6.82
C ASP A 73 12.46 -10.86 5.45
N VAL A 74 11.33 -11.03 4.76
CA VAL A 74 11.04 -10.37 3.48
C VAL A 74 10.19 -9.12 3.67
N ALA A 75 9.30 -9.11 4.67
CA ALA A 75 8.31 -8.05 4.87
C ALA A 75 8.80 -6.92 5.79
N ILE A 76 9.70 -6.06 5.31
CA ILE A 76 10.16 -4.88 6.05
C ILE A 76 9.70 -3.60 5.32
N PRO A 77 8.60 -2.95 5.75
CA PRO A 77 8.71 -1.49 5.84
C PRO A 77 7.99 -0.84 7.04
N SER A 78 8.67 0.13 7.66
CA SER A 78 8.06 1.15 8.54
C SER A 78 8.84 2.46 8.41
N THR A 79 8.53 3.25 7.38
CA THR A 79 9.22 4.51 7.06
C THR A 79 8.22 5.54 6.54
N ILE A 80 8.41 6.81 6.90
CA ILE A 80 7.70 7.95 6.30
C ILE A 80 8.43 8.36 5.02
N ILE A 81 7.70 8.44 3.90
CA ILE A 81 8.25 8.86 2.60
C ILE A 81 7.57 10.17 2.20
N SER A 82 8.38 11.17 1.84
CA SER A 82 7.86 12.42 1.28
C SER A 82 7.65 12.22 -0.22
N ALA A 83 6.43 12.43 -0.71
CA ALA A 83 6.16 12.37 -2.14
C ALA A 83 6.68 13.67 -2.76
N LYS A 84 7.87 13.61 -3.36
CA LYS A 84 8.45 14.72 -4.13
C LYS A 84 8.44 14.34 -5.60
N ASN A 85 8.21 15.35 -6.45
CA ASN A 85 8.38 15.25 -7.90
C ASN A 85 9.85 15.07 -8.27
#